data_AF-A0A1F3A868-F1
#
_entry.id   AF-A0A1F3A868-F1
#
_cell.length_a   1.000
_cell.length_b   1.000
_cell.length_c   1.000
_cell.angle_alpha   90.00
_cell.angle_beta   90.00
_cell.angle_gamma   90.00
#
_symmetry.space_group_name_H-M   'P 1'
#
loop_
_entity.id
_entity.type
_entity.pdbx_description
1 polymer ?
#
loop_
_entity_poly.entity_id
_entity_poly.type
_entity_poly.pdbx_seq_one_letter_code
_entity_poly.pdbx_strand_id
1 'polypeptide(L)'
;MIVTVALMRHGGSHLIRPIVSNMGVERILEPGKFECPIDQAEGPVIVFIRDPRDRMAATLRWWMAREKGRRYGTEPDDRLAGMLVDEGFLEHMLQWSRIWCVWPGALTVRFEDMRSDGPREVGRIANHLGIPVEDPVAAFEAVYGKGRTYTGKHSNWKDYFGPKSLAAWDAHGGPELLGIMGYA
;
A
#
# COMPACT_ATOMS: atom_id res chain seq x y z
N MET A 1 0.36 -22.76 7.60
CA MET A 1 -0.49 -21.66 8.10
C MET A 1 -0.93 -20.75 6.95
N ILE A 2 -2.20 -20.35 6.96
CA ILE A 2 -2.77 -19.32 6.08
C ILE A 2 -2.67 -17.97 6.79
N VAL A 3 -2.28 -16.92 6.06
CA VAL A 3 -2.22 -15.54 6.55
C VAL A 3 -3.02 -14.63 5.64
N THR A 4 -3.76 -13.70 6.21
CA THR A 4 -4.45 -12.65 5.46
C THR A 4 -3.59 -11.41 5.39
N VAL A 5 -3.37 -10.90 4.16
CA VAL A 5 -2.62 -9.66 3.94
C VAL A 5 -3.52 -8.69 3.16
N ALA A 6 -4.11 -7.74 3.89
CA ALA A 6 -4.89 -6.65 3.32
C ALA A 6 -3.96 -5.58 2.75
N LEU A 7 -4.12 -5.27 1.46
CA LEU A 7 -3.20 -4.44 0.68
C LEU A 7 -3.95 -3.36 -0.07
N MET A 8 -3.64 -2.09 0.20
CA MET A 8 -4.22 -0.99 -0.58
C MET A 8 -3.76 -1.04 -2.04
N ARG A 9 -4.71 -1.42 -2.91
CA ARG A 9 -4.66 -1.46 -4.38
C ARG A 9 -3.25 -1.73 -4.92
N HIS A 10 -2.70 -2.92 -4.66
CA HIS A 10 -1.38 -3.41 -5.13
C HIS A 10 -0.14 -2.60 -4.69
N GLY A 11 -0.29 -1.59 -3.81
CA GLY A 11 0.73 -0.59 -3.48
C GLY A 11 1.93 -1.03 -2.64
N GLY A 12 1.95 -2.28 -2.20
CA GLY A 12 2.99 -2.84 -1.33
C GLY A 12 3.18 -4.34 -1.50
N SER A 13 2.45 -4.98 -2.43
CA SER A 13 2.47 -6.44 -2.60
C SER A 13 3.87 -6.98 -2.88
N HIS A 14 4.72 -6.21 -3.55
CA HIS A 14 6.09 -6.61 -3.87
C HIS A 14 7.07 -6.52 -2.70
N LEU A 15 6.65 -5.92 -1.57
CA LEU A 15 7.46 -5.84 -0.36
C LEU A 15 6.95 -6.83 0.69
N ILE A 16 5.67 -6.72 1.07
CA ILE A 16 5.14 -7.53 2.18
C ILE A 16 4.92 -8.99 1.78
N ARG A 17 4.50 -9.29 0.55
CA ARG A 17 4.26 -10.70 0.16
C ARG A 17 5.54 -11.52 0.20
N PRO A 18 6.67 -11.09 -0.42
CA PRO A 18 7.87 -11.90 -0.37
C PRO A 18 8.44 -12.06 1.05
N ILE A 19 8.32 -11.02 1.90
CA ILE A 19 8.69 -11.12 3.33
C ILE A 19 7.88 -12.23 4.01
N VAL A 20 6.54 -12.18 3.90
CA VAL A 20 5.65 -13.15 4.53
C VAL A 20 5.84 -14.55 3.90
N SER A 21 6.03 -14.66 2.59
CA SER A 21 6.31 -15.93 1.92
C SER A 21 7.65 -16.55 2.36
N ASN A 22 8.69 -15.75 2.57
CA ASN A 22 10.00 -16.22 3.03
C ASN A 22 9.98 -16.71 4.49
N MET A 23 8.94 -16.37 5.27
CA MET A 23 8.71 -16.89 6.62
C MET A 23 8.07 -18.28 6.61
N GLY A 24 7.84 -18.91 5.45
CA GLY A 24 7.26 -20.26 5.36
C GLY A 24 5.72 -20.29 5.48
N VAL A 25 5.05 -19.17 5.23
CA VAL A 25 3.58 -19.13 5.12
C VAL A 25 3.13 -19.91 3.88
N GLU A 26 2.24 -20.87 4.08
CA GLU A 26 1.74 -21.78 3.02
C GLU A 26 0.88 -21.03 1.98
N ARG A 27 0.07 -20.09 2.45
CA ARG A 27 -0.87 -19.35 1.62
C ARG A 27 -1.10 -17.94 2.15
N ILE A 28 -1.07 -16.98 1.23
CA ILE A 28 -1.45 -15.59 1.49
C ILE A 28 -2.83 -15.36 0.88
N LEU A 29 -3.80 -15.01 1.71
CA LEU A 29 -5.10 -14.51 1.30
C LEU A 29 -5.02 -12.98 1.12
N GLU A 30 -5.48 -12.46 -0.02
CA GLU A 30 -5.50 -11.02 -0.31
C GLU A 30 -6.94 -10.55 -0.57
N PRO A 31 -7.63 -10.00 0.45
CA PRO A 31 -9.00 -9.49 0.30
C PRO A 31 -9.07 -8.41 -0.78
N GLY A 32 -10.15 -8.39 -1.57
CA GLY A 32 -10.34 -7.43 -2.67
C GLY A 32 -9.55 -7.76 -3.94
N LYS A 33 -8.91 -8.94 -4.03
CA LYS A 33 -8.35 -9.48 -5.27
C LYS A 33 -8.87 -10.88 -5.56
N PHE A 34 -8.84 -11.26 -6.85
CA PHE A 34 -9.10 -12.63 -7.31
C PHE A 34 -10.37 -13.23 -6.72
N GLU A 35 -11.46 -12.44 -6.70
CA GLU A 35 -12.78 -12.82 -6.19
C GLU A 35 -12.88 -13.04 -4.67
N CYS A 36 -11.81 -12.79 -3.91
CA CYS A 36 -11.87 -12.80 -2.45
C CYS A 36 -12.64 -11.56 -1.95
N PRO A 37 -13.75 -11.75 -1.20
CA PRO A 37 -14.47 -10.67 -0.52
C PRO A 37 -13.53 -9.79 0.30
N ILE A 38 -13.83 -8.50 0.32
CA ILE A 38 -12.99 -7.49 0.92
C ILE A 38 -12.86 -7.63 2.46
N ASP A 39 -13.85 -8.24 3.08
CA ASP A 39 -14.00 -8.46 4.52
C ASP A 39 -13.66 -9.90 4.94
N GLN A 40 -13.21 -10.76 4.02
CA GLN A 40 -12.82 -12.12 4.35
C GLN A 40 -11.39 -12.17 4.93
N ALA A 41 -11.22 -12.83 6.07
CA ALA A 41 -9.92 -13.21 6.60
C ALA A 41 -9.87 -14.68 7.00
N GLU A 42 -8.68 -15.24 6.85
CA GLU A 42 -8.24 -16.52 7.41
C GLU A 42 -6.87 -16.34 8.08
N GLY A 43 -6.75 -16.85 9.31
CA GLY A 43 -5.53 -16.75 10.11
C GLY A 43 -5.21 -15.32 10.59
N PRO A 44 -3.95 -15.06 11.00
CA PRO A 44 -3.51 -13.73 11.39
C PRO A 44 -3.67 -12.72 10.23
N VAL A 45 -4.03 -11.48 10.57
CA VAL A 45 -4.31 -10.42 9.60
C VAL A 45 -3.21 -9.36 9.64
N ILE A 46 -2.57 -9.11 8.51
CA ILE A 46 -1.64 -7.99 8.31
C ILE A 46 -2.32 -6.95 7.43
N VAL A 47 -2.40 -5.72 7.92
CA VAL A 47 -2.94 -4.58 7.18
C VAL A 47 -1.75 -3.71 6.77
N PHE A 48 -1.38 -3.80 5.49
CA PHE A 48 -0.24 -3.05 4.94
C PHE A 48 -0.71 -1.75 4.30
N ILE A 49 -0.35 -0.64 4.92
CA ILE A 49 -0.76 0.72 4.51
C ILE A 49 0.44 1.56 4.09
N ARG A 50 0.17 2.59 3.31
CA ARG A 50 1.10 3.62 2.85
C ARG A 50 0.35 4.94 2.85
N ASP A 51 1.02 6.08 3.00
CA ASP A 51 0.35 7.37 2.82
C ASP A 51 -0.42 7.35 1.48
N PRO A 52 -1.76 7.50 1.52
CA PRO A 52 -2.59 7.29 0.34
C PRO A 52 -2.27 8.32 -0.76
N ARG A 53 -1.76 9.50 -0.41
CA ARG A 53 -1.30 10.52 -1.37
C ARG A 53 -0.03 10.05 -2.08
N ASP A 54 0.96 9.54 -1.33
CA ASP A 54 2.19 8.99 -1.90
C ASP A 54 1.91 7.75 -2.76
N ARG A 55 0.92 6.95 -2.37
CA ARG A 55 0.45 5.81 -3.17
C ARG A 55 -0.12 6.27 -4.51
N MET A 56 -0.90 7.34 -4.53
CA MET A 56 -1.45 7.91 -5.76
C MET A 56 -0.38 8.48 -6.68
N ALA A 57 0.55 9.26 -6.12
CA ALA A 57 1.71 9.74 -6.85
C ALA A 57 2.52 8.59 -7.47
N ALA A 58 2.64 7.46 -6.75
CA ALA A 58 3.28 6.25 -7.29
C ALA A 58 2.50 5.62 -8.46
N THR A 59 1.16 5.59 -8.41
CA THR A 59 0.32 5.13 -9.53
C THR A 59 0.51 6.03 -10.74
N LEU A 60 0.40 7.35 -10.57
CA LEU A 60 0.58 8.32 -11.64
C LEU A 60 1.94 8.14 -12.30
N ARG A 61 3.02 8.07 -11.51
CA ARG A 61 4.38 7.88 -12.02
C ARG A 61 4.51 6.61 -12.86
N TRP A 62 3.90 5.52 -12.41
CA TRP A 62 3.90 4.25 -13.14
C TRP A 62 3.12 4.35 -14.46
N TRP A 63 1.95 5.00 -14.48
CA TRP A 63 1.20 5.27 -15.71
C TRP A 63 1.95 6.16 -16.69
N MET A 64 2.49 7.29 -16.23
CA MET A 64 3.31 8.18 -17.06
C MET A 64 4.52 7.46 -17.65
N ALA A 65 5.13 6.51 -16.93
CA ALA A 65 6.23 5.71 -17.44
C ALA A 65 5.80 4.72 -18.54
N ARG A 66 4.57 4.18 -18.47
CA ARG A 66 4.01 3.26 -19.49
C ARG A 66 3.51 4.00 -20.73
N GLU A 67 3.13 5.26 -20.59
CA GLU A 67 2.66 6.11 -21.68
C GLU A 67 3.78 6.73 -22.54
N LYS A 68 5.06 6.39 -22.28
CA LYS A 68 6.20 6.78 -23.14
C LYS A 68 5.95 6.36 -24.59
N GLY A 69 5.38 7.28 -25.38
CA GLY A 69 4.96 7.06 -26.76
C GLY A 69 3.64 7.74 -27.15
N ARG A 70 2.76 8.10 -26.20
CA ARG A 70 1.54 8.87 -26.46
C ARG A 70 1.68 10.29 -25.89
N ARG A 71 1.79 11.28 -26.76
CA ARG A 71 1.65 12.70 -26.39
C ARG A 71 0.22 12.93 -25.92
N TYR A 72 -0.02 12.89 -24.62
CA TYR A 72 -1.18 13.54 -24.01
C TYR A 72 -0.69 14.43 -22.87
N GLY A 73 -0.65 15.74 -23.18
CA GLY A 73 -0.10 16.81 -22.37
C GLY A 73 -1.04 17.33 -21.29
N THR A 74 -1.57 16.45 -20.46
CA THR A 74 -2.23 16.86 -19.21
C THR A 74 -1.21 16.90 -18.09
N GLU A 75 -1.12 18.05 -17.42
CA GLU A 75 -0.25 18.28 -16.27
C GLU A 75 -0.53 17.25 -15.16
N PRO A 76 0.48 16.86 -14.34
CA PRO A 76 0.31 15.90 -13.25
C PRO A 76 -0.87 16.20 -12.32
N ASP A 77 -1.11 17.47 -12.01
CA ASP A 77 -2.21 17.92 -11.14
C ASP A 77 -3.59 17.62 -11.73
N ASP A 78 -3.78 17.88 -13.03
CA ASP A 78 -5.03 17.57 -13.76
C ASP A 78 -5.29 16.07 -13.80
N ARG A 79 -4.25 15.27 -14.04
CA ARG A 79 -4.38 13.81 -14.04
C ARG A 79 -4.73 13.24 -12.67
N LEU A 80 -4.10 13.75 -11.61
CA LEU A 80 -4.41 13.32 -10.25
C LEU A 80 -5.84 13.70 -9.85
N ALA A 81 -6.29 14.91 -10.21
CA ALA A 81 -7.67 15.33 -10.00
C ALA A 81 -8.65 14.37 -10.72
N GLY A 82 -8.41 14.03 -11.98
CA GLY A 82 -9.22 13.05 -12.72
C GLY A 82 -9.22 11.66 -12.06
N MET A 83 -8.06 11.14 -11.63
CA MET A 83 -7.98 9.86 -10.93
C MET A 83 -8.76 9.83 -9.61
N LEU A 84 -8.81 10.95 -8.89
CA LEU A 84 -9.54 11.07 -7.63
C LEU A 84 -11.06 10.99 -7.84
N VAL A 85 -11.55 11.65 -8.89
CA VAL A 85 -12.98 11.88 -9.12
C VAL A 85 -13.57 10.84 -10.07
N ASP A 86 -12.96 10.65 -11.24
CA ASP A 86 -13.58 9.94 -12.36
C ASP A 86 -13.34 8.42 -12.30
N GLU A 87 -12.27 7.99 -11.64
CA GLU A 87 -11.90 6.57 -11.57
C GLU A 87 -12.27 5.90 -10.23
N GLY A 88 -12.93 6.64 -9.32
CA GLY A 88 -13.34 6.13 -8.01
C GLY A 88 -12.16 5.67 -7.13
N PHE A 89 -10.94 6.17 -7.38
CA PHE A 89 -9.74 5.72 -6.65
C PHE A 89 -9.89 5.97 -5.15
N LEU A 90 -10.32 7.19 -4.78
CA LEU A 90 -10.48 7.60 -3.40
C LEU A 90 -11.66 6.89 -2.72
N GLU A 91 -12.78 6.74 -3.43
CA GLU A 91 -13.95 6.00 -2.95
C GLU A 91 -13.59 4.55 -2.60
N HIS A 92 -12.88 3.83 -3.48
CA HIS A 92 -12.42 2.47 -3.19
C HIS A 92 -11.46 2.44 -1.99
N MET A 93 -10.52 3.38 -1.89
CA MET A 93 -9.61 3.43 -0.73
C MET A 93 -10.36 3.66 0.59
N LEU A 94 -11.36 4.54 0.59
CA LEU A 94 -12.23 4.79 1.74
C LEU A 94 -13.02 3.55 2.13
N GLN A 95 -13.66 2.89 1.16
CA GLN A 95 -14.39 1.65 1.40
C GLN A 95 -13.48 0.58 2.03
N TRP A 96 -12.26 0.41 1.48
CA TRP A 96 -11.34 -0.63 1.92
C TRP A 96 -10.75 -0.31 3.30
N SER A 97 -10.35 0.94 3.54
CA SER A 97 -9.78 1.38 4.81
C SER A 97 -10.77 1.29 5.97
N ARG A 98 -12.06 1.60 5.74
CA ARG A 98 -13.13 1.44 6.75
C ARG A 98 -13.31 0.01 7.24
N ILE A 99 -12.86 -0.99 6.47
CA ILE A 99 -12.89 -2.41 6.85
C ILE A 99 -11.55 -2.81 7.44
N TRP A 100 -10.46 -2.56 6.70
CA TRP A 100 -9.16 -3.11 7.03
C TRP A 100 -8.49 -2.42 8.21
N CYS A 101 -8.59 -1.10 8.35
CA CYS A 101 -7.92 -0.37 9.42
C CYS A 101 -8.53 -0.61 10.81
N VAL A 102 -9.68 -1.26 10.88
CA VAL A 102 -10.38 -1.61 12.13
C VAL A 102 -10.49 -3.13 12.33
N TRP A 103 -9.78 -3.92 11.53
CA TRP A 103 -9.86 -5.38 11.58
C TRP A 103 -9.39 -5.90 12.96
N PRO A 104 -10.24 -6.62 13.72
CA PRO A 104 -9.87 -7.06 15.06
C PRO A 104 -8.59 -7.89 15.09
N GLY A 105 -7.65 -7.51 15.95
CA GLY A 105 -6.39 -8.23 16.14
C GLY A 105 -5.39 -8.11 14.99
N ALA A 106 -5.66 -7.30 13.96
CA ALA A 106 -4.73 -7.15 12.85
C ALA A 106 -3.46 -6.38 13.22
N LEU A 107 -2.33 -6.80 12.68
CA LEU A 107 -1.10 -6.02 12.70
C LEU A 107 -1.13 -4.99 11.56
N THR A 108 -1.20 -3.71 11.91
CA THR A 108 -0.97 -2.64 10.94
C THR A 108 0.53 -2.44 10.72
N VAL A 109 0.95 -2.49 9.46
CA VAL A 109 2.32 -2.26 9.02
C VAL A 109 2.33 -1.08 8.04
N ARG A 110 3.07 -0.04 8.36
CA ARG A 110 3.22 1.13 7.48
C ARG A 110 4.40 0.92 6.55
N PHE A 111 4.21 1.27 5.29
CA PHE A 111 5.25 1.29 4.29
C PHE A 111 6.43 2.18 4.71
N GLU A 112 6.14 3.33 5.31
CA GLU A 112 7.13 4.29 5.76
C GLU A 112 7.98 3.72 6.90
N ASP A 113 7.37 3.00 7.84
CA ASP A 113 8.08 2.32 8.94
C ASP A 113 8.99 1.21 8.39
N MET A 114 8.45 0.42 7.46
CA MET A 114 9.19 -0.63 6.76
C MET A 114 10.38 -0.08 5.97
N ARG A 115 10.28 1.18 5.52
CA ARG A 115 11.37 1.89 4.83
C ARG A 115 12.42 2.42 5.80
N SER A 116 12.00 2.96 6.94
CA SER A 116 12.91 3.55 7.93
C SER A 116 13.64 2.49 8.76
N ASP A 117 12.96 1.39 9.09
CA ASP A 117 13.47 0.35 9.98
C ASP A 117 12.86 -1.01 9.60
N GLY A 118 13.19 -1.46 8.39
CA GLY A 118 12.71 -2.72 7.83
C GLY A 118 12.96 -3.96 8.71
N PRO A 119 14.18 -4.18 9.23
CA PRO A 119 14.46 -5.33 10.09
C PRO A 119 13.60 -5.38 11.35
N ARG A 120 13.36 -4.24 12.01
CA ARG A 120 12.45 -4.17 13.16
C ARG A 120 11.03 -4.56 12.79
N GLU A 121 10.53 -4.04 11.67
CA GLU A 121 9.17 -4.34 11.24
C GLU A 121 9.01 -5.81 10.78
N VAL A 122 10.04 -6.41 10.16
CA VAL A 122 10.10 -7.85 9.91
C VAL A 122 9.97 -8.64 11.22
N GLY A 123 10.67 -8.22 12.28
CA GLY A 123 10.53 -8.82 13.61
C GLY A 123 9.12 -8.70 14.19
N ARG A 124 8.45 -7.54 14.02
CA ARG A 124 7.05 -7.35 14.44
C ARG A 124 6.09 -8.26 13.69
N ILE A 125 6.28 -8.41 12.38
CA ILE A 125 5.49 -9.33 11.54
C ILE A 125 5.71 -10.77 12.02
N ALA A 126 6.96 -11.20 12.17
CA ALA A 126 7.32 -12.53 12.66
C ALA A 126 6.64 -12.87 13.99
N ASN A 127 6.72 -11.94 14.96
CA ASN A 127 6.09 -12.08 16.26
C ASN A 127 4.55 -12.16 16.16
N HIS A 128 3.93 -11.32 15.33
CA HIS A 128 2.48 -11.36 15.11
C HIS A 128 2.02 -12.68 14.48
N LEU A 129 2.81 -13.25 13.58
CA LEU A 129 2.54 -14.53 12.93
C LEU A 129 2.90 -15.74 13.80
N GLY A 130 3.60 -15.55 14.92
CA GLY A 130 4.13 -16.65 15.73
C GLY A 130 5.21 -17.47 15.00
N ILE A 131 5.91 -16.86 14.04
CA ILE A 131 6.98 -17.51 13.27
C ILE A 131 8.33 -16.95 13.73
N PRO A 132 9.29 -17.79 14.15
CA PRO A 132 10.63 -17.32 14.45
C PRO A 132 11.36 -16.87 13.19
N VAL A 133 12.06 -15.74 13.26
CA VAL A 133 12.97 -15.25 12.21
C VAL A 133 14.34 -15.05 12.82
N GLU A 134 15.31 -15.86 12.39
CA GLU A 134 16.68 -15.86 12.93
C GLU A 134 17.43 -14.58 12.61
N ASP A 135 17.29 -14.08 11.38
CA ASP A 135 17.92 -12.84 10.92
C ASP A 135 16.92 -11.94 10.17
N PRO A 136 16.27 -10.99 10.89
CA PRO A 136 15.37 -10.03 10.28
C PRO A 136 16.03 -9.09 9.27
N VAL A 137 17.34 -8.84 9.40
CA VAL A 137 18.09 -7.99 8.46
C VAL A 137 18.23 -8.70 7.12
N ALA A 138 18.72 -9.94 7.13
CA ALA A 138 18.85 -10.74 5.92
C ALA A 138 17.49 -10.97 5.24
N ALA A 139 16.43 -11.23 6.03
CA ALA A 139 15.07 -11.39 5.51
C ALA A 139 14.55 -10.12 4.80
N PHE A 140 14.84 -8.94 5.35
CA PHE A 140 14.47 -7.66 4.72
C PHE A 140 15.28 -7.38 3.45
N GLU A 141 16.61 -7.52 3.51
CA GLU A 141 17.53 -7.26 2.39
C GLU A 141 17.38 -8.26 1.23
N ALA A 142 16.81 -9.45 1.50
CA ALA A 142 16.44 -10.40 0.47
C ALA A 142 15.33 -9.87 -0.47
N VAL A 143 14.52 -8.91 -0.02
CA VAL A 143 13.34 -8.42 -0.75
C VAL A 143 13.49 -6.94 -1.14
N TYR A 144 14.01 -6.11 -0.23
CA TYR A 144 14.08 -4.67 -0.41
C TYR A 144 14.99 -4.30 -1.59
N GLY A 145 14.50 -3.48 -2.52
CA GLY A 145 15.26 -3.03 -3.69
C GLY A 145 15.35 -4.02 -4.86
N LYS A 146 14.88 -5.26 -4.69
CA LYS A 146 15.04 -6.33 -5.70
C LYS A 146 13.79 -6.54 -6.58
N GLY A 147 12.70 -5.83 -6.32
CA GLY A 147 11.46 -5.90 -7.10
C GLY A 147 11.42 -4.95 -8.31
N ARG A 148 10.76 -5.35 -9.41
CA ARG A 148 10.56 -4.55 -10.64
C ARG A 148 9.97 -3.15 -10.40
N THR A 149 9.19 -2.98 -9.34
CA THR A 149 8.46 -1.74 -9.00
C THR A 149 9.12 -0.95 -7.86
N TYR A 150 10.21 -1.48 -7.29
CA TYR A 150 10.87 -0.91 -6.11
C TYR A 150 12.31 -0.51 -6.44
N THR A 151 12.45 0.48 -7.33
CA THR A 151 13.74 0.98 -7.85
C THR A 151 14.43 1.99 -6.92
N GLY A 152 14.04 2.06 -5.65
CA GLY A 152 14.60 2.99 -4.65
C GLY A 152 14.07 4.43 -4.73
N LYS A 153 13.55 4.90 -5.87
CA LYS A 153 12.92 6.23 -5.96
C LYS A 153 11.50 6.17 -5.41
N HIS A 154 11.30 6.72 -4.21
CA HIS A 154 9.97 6.87 -3.60
C HIS A 154 9.15 7.97 -4.27
N SER A 155 7.83 7.85 -4.21
CA SER A 155 6.94 8.91 -4.68
C SER A 155 6.61 9.77 -3.48
N ASN A 156 6.87 11.07 -3.61
CA ASN A 156 6.46 12.10 -2.69
C ASN A 156 5.30 12.84 -3.36
N TRP A 157 4.13 12.81 -2.72
CA TRP A 157 2.91 13.40 -3.27
C TRP A 157 3.05 14.89 -3.53
N LYS A 158 3.88 15.58 -2.73
CA LYS A 158 4.15 17.03 -2.88
C LYS A 158 4.80 17.40 -4.21
N ASP A 159 5.42 16.43 -4.90
CA ASP A 159 6.04 16.65 -6.20
C ASP A 159 5.00 16.69 -7.35
N TYR A 160 3.75 16.28 -7.09
CA TYR A 160 2.72 16.10 -8.12
C TYR A 160 1.38 16.75 -7.78
N PHE A 161 1.00 16.79 -6.50
CA PHE A 161 -0.26 17.40 -6.08
C PHE A 161 -0.15 18.92 -6.19
N GLY A 162 -1.01 19.49 -7.02
CA GLY A 162 -1.24 20.92 -7.11
C GLY A 162 -2.62 21.31 -6.56
N PRO A 163 -3.06 22.56 -6.82
CA PRO A 163 -4.32 23.07 -6.31
C PRO A 163 -5.54 22.24 -6.73
N LYS A 164 -5.57 21.66 -7.94
CA LYS A 164 -6.76 20.92 -8.43
C LYS A 164 -6.91 19.58 -7.74
N SER A 165 -5.82 18.81 -7.65
CA SER A 165 -5.83 17.51 -6.98
C SER A 165 -6.01 17.65 -5.46
N LEU A 166 -5.49 18.72 -4.84
CA LEU A 166 -5.78 19.02 -3.44
C LEU A 166 -7.25 19.37 -3.21
N ALA A 167 -7.85 20.20 -4.07
CA ALA A 167 -9.28 20.52 -3.97
C ALA A 167 -10.14 19.27 -4.15
N ALA A 168 -9.81 18.39 -5.12
CA ALA A 168 -10.47 17.12 -5.29
C ALA A 168 -10.25 16.17 -4.10
N TRP A 169 -9.04 16.13 -3.54
CA TRP A 169 -8.72 15.34 -2.35
C TRP A 169 -9.62 15.72 -1.18
N ASP A 170 -9.72 17.01 -0.88
CA ASP A 170 -10.52 17.52 0.23
C ASP A 170 -12.02 17.29 0.01
N ALA A 171 -12.51 17.53 -1.21
CA ALA A 171 -13.94 17.40 -1.53
C ALA A 171 -14.45 15.95 -1.52
N HIS A 172 -13.58 14.97 -1.78
CA HIS A 172 -13.97 13.57 -1.99
C HIS A 172 -13.55 12.62 -0.84
N GLY A 173 -13.27 13.16 0.36
CA GLY A 173 -13.03 12.37 1.57
C GLY A 173 -11.56 12.04 1.86
N GLY A 174 -10.63 12.77 1.25
CA GLY A 174 -9.20 12.62 1.49
C GLY A 174 -8.79 12.82 2.96
N PRO A 175 -9.27 13.86 3.67
CA PRO A 175 -9.01 14.02 5.10
C PRO A 175 -9.53 12.87 5.96
N GLU A 176 -10.72 12.33 5.65
CA GLU A 176 -11.27 11.17 6.33
C GLU A 176 -10.36 9.94 6.15
N LEU A 177 -9.90 9.70 4.91
CA LEU A 177 -8.99 8.61 4.62
C LEU A 177 -7.67 8.72 5.40
N LEU A 178 -7.09 9.93 5.48
CA LEU A 178 -5.89 10.16 6.31
C LEU A 178 -6.15 9.86 7.78
N GLY A 179 -7.32 10.26 8.30
CA GLY A 179 -7.73 9.97 9.67
C GLY A 179 -7.83 8.47 9.95
N ILE A 180 -8.56 7.73 9.10
CA ILE A 180 -8.76 6.27 9.24
C ILE A 180 -7.42 5.53 9.19
N MET A 181 -6.51 5.96 8.32
CA MET A 181 -5.21 5.31 8.14
C MET A 181 -4.13 5.80 9.12
N GLY A 182 -4.41 6.84 9.90
CA GLY A 182 -3.47 7.43 10.87
C GLY A 182 -2.33 8.24 10.24
N TYR A 183 -2.60 8.92 9.11
CA TYR A 183 -1.69 9.85 8.43
C TYR A 183 -2.15 11.33 8.53
N ALA A 184 -3.18 11.61 9.35
CA ALA A 184 -3.68 12.95 9.63
C ALA A 184 -2.74 13.75 10.54
#